data_AF-A0A8H7Z1U7-F1
#
_entry.id   AF-A0A8H7Z1U7-F1
#
_cell.length_a   1.000
_cell.length_b   1.000
_cell.length_c   1.000
_cell.angle_alpha   90.00
_cell.angle_beta   90.00
_cell.angle_gamma   90.00
#
_symmetry.space_group_name_H-M   'P 1'
#
loop_
_entity.id
_entity.type
_entity.pdbx_description
1 polymer ?
#
loop_
_entity_poly.entity_id
_entity_poly.type
_entity_poly.pdbx_seq_one_letter_code
_entity_poly.pdbx_strand_id
1 'polypeptide(L)'
;MTDVLMTIIKNDYWNISSDLLAITTDNAANNLTMMQSLEQKLVLYRWNGKHGHIPCIAHVIQLVVQALVKGLDIEPENTELASCFDENDVEIVTHITFSSTLRKIRHIANAISTSPKQQQRFHDIQATHSSVPPLNMIQDVRTWWSSIYEMAVRALRLKDAVNHWVQNSE
;
A
#
# COMPACT_ATOMS: atom_id res chain seq x y z
N MET A 1 -13.25 -23.14 0.62
CA MET A 1 -13.63 -21.98 -0.20
C MET A 1 -14.56 -22.40 -1.34
N THR A 2 -14.18 -23.37 -2.18
CA THR A 2 -15.01 -23.85 -3.29
C THR A 2 -16.43 -24.25 -2.87
N ASP A 3 -16.61 -24.98 -1.75
CA ASP A 3 -17.95 -25.38 -1.29
C ASP A 3 -18.86 -24.19 -0.97
N VAL A 4 -18.31 -23.16 -0.35
CA VAL A 4 -19.04 -21.92 -0.04
C VAL A 4 -19.47 -21.21 -1.33
N LEU A 5 -18.57 -21.11 -2.31
CA LEU A 5 -18.89 -20.54 -3.62
C LEU A 5 -19.97 -21.35 -4.34
N MET A 6 -19.91 -22.69 -4.26
CA MET A 6 -20.95 -23.54 -4.86
C MET A 6 -22.32 -23.31 -4.24
N THR A 7 -22.40 -23.10 -2.92
CA THR A 7 -23.66 -22.75 -2.24
C THR A 7 -24.25 -21.44 -2.78
N ILE A 8 -23.40 -20.46 -3.12
CA ILE A 8 -23.84 -19.18 -3.71
C ILE A 8 -24.23 -19.36 -5.18
N ILE A 9 -23.40 -20.06 -5.96
CA ILE A 9 -23.57 -20.23 -7.41
C ILE A 9 -24.79 -21.11 -7.75
N LYS A 10 -25.04 -22.16 -6.96
CA LYS A 10 -26.19 -23.06 -7.10
C LYS A 10 -27.35 -22.70 -6.19
N ASN A 11 -27.31 -21.52 -5.58
CA ASN A 11 -28.38 -21.08 -4.72
C ASN A 11 -29.71 -21.01 -5.49
N ASP A 12 -30.80 -21.57 -4.94
CA ASP A 12 -32.09 -21.66 -5.64
C ASP A 12 -32.69 -20.29 -6.01
N TYR A 13 -32.32 -19.21 -5.32
CA TYR A 13 -32.79 -17.86 -5.64
C TYR A 13 -32.13 -17.27 -6.90
N TRP A 14 -30.83 -17.53 -7.08
CA TRP A 14 -30.03 -16.89 -8.15
C TRP A 14 -29.71 -17.85 -9.30
N ASN A 15 -29.41 -19.11 -8.99
CA ASN A 15 -29.04 -20.19 -9.89
C ASN A 15 -28.13 -19.75 -11.06
N ILE A 16 -27.08 -19.00 -10.76
CA ILE A 16 -26.18 -18.38 -11.76
C ILE A 16 -25.19 -19.38 -12.37
N SER A 17 -25.40 -20.68 -12.20
CA SER A 17 -24.44 -21.69 -12.63
C SER A 17 -24.24 -21.73 -14.14
N SER A 18 -25.29 -21.48 -14.93
CA SER A 18 -25.22 -21.36 -16.39
C SER A 18 -24.68 -20.02 -16.87
N ASP A 19 -24.78 -18.99 -16.03
CA ASP A 19 -24.56 -17.59 -16.40
C ASP A 19 -23.26 -17.04 -15.78
N LEU A 20 -22.50 -17.89 -15.08
CA LEU A 20 -21.24 -17.52 -14.46
C LEU A 20 -20.21 -17.20 -15.54
N LEU A 21 -20.01 -15.91 -15.80
CA LEU A 21 -19.00 -15.45 -16.75
C LEU A 21 -17.59 -15.57 -16.18
N ALA A 22 -17.33 -14.88 -15.07
CA ALA A 22 -16.00 -14.81 -14.46
C ALA A 22 -16.05 -14.52 -12.97
N ILE A 23 -14.98 -14.90 -12.27
CA ILE A 23 -14.73 -14.60 -10.86
C ILE A 23 -13.43 -13.80 -10.77
N THR A 24 -13.48 -12.68 -10.04
CA THR A 24 -12.29 -11.87 -9.76
C THR A 24 -11.80 -12.12 -8.34
N THR A 25 -10.51 -12.42 -8.18
CA THR A 25 -9.87 -12.62 -6.85
C THR A 25 -8.52 -11.92 -6.79
N ASP A 26 -7.92 -11.79 -5.61
CA ASP A 26 -6.51 -11.38 -5.50
C ASP A 26 -5.56 -12.39 -6.19
N ASN A 27 -4.29 -12.03 -6.36
CA ASN A 27 -3.32 -12.86 -7.09
C ASN A 27 -2.61 -13.88 -6.18
N ALA A 28 -3.33 -14.42 -5.20
CA ALA A 28 -2.80 -15.46 -4.33
C ALA A 28 -2.85 -16.84 -5.03
N ALA A 29 -1.80 -17.64 -4.87
CA ALA A 29 -1.67 -18.93 -5.54
C ALA A 29 -2.81 -19.92 -5.21
N ASN A 30 -3.38 -19.82 -4.01
CA ASN A 30 -4.53 -20.63 -3.58
C ASN A 30 -5.80 -20.38 -4.41
N ASN A 31 -5.95 -19.21 -5.03
CA ASN A 31 -7.08 -18.91 -5.90
C ASN A 31 -7.05 -19.78 -7.16
N LEU A 32 -5.86 -20.09 -7.69
CA LEU A 32 -5.75 -20.99 -8.83
C LEU A 32 -6.27 -22.39 -8.48
N THR A 33 -5.88 -22.92 -7.32
CA THR A 33 -6.37 -24.21 -6.81
C THR A 33 -7.89 -24.19 -6.62
N MET A 34 -8.43 -23.08 -6.11
CA MET A 34 -9.87 -22.90 -5.97
C MET A 34 -10.59 -22.90 -7.34
N MET A 35 -10.07 -22.18 -8.34
CA MET A 35 -10.65 -22.13 -9.68
C MET A 35 -10.67 -23.50 -10.36
N GLN A 36 -9.59 -24.29 -10.21
CA GLN A 36 -9.53 -25.67 -10.71
C GLN A 36 -10.58 -26.56 -10.02
N SER A 37 -10.72 -26.44 -8.70
CA SER A 37 -11.74 -27.18 -7.94
C SER A 37 -13.16 -26.76 -8.34
N LEU A 38 -13.37 -25.49 -8.66
CA LEU A 38 -14.67 -24.97 -9.10
C LEU A 38 -15.05 -25.45 -10.50
N GLU A 39 -14.09 -25.46 -11.43
CA GLU A 39 -14.26 -26.01 -12.79
C GLU A 39 -14.73 -27.46 -12.75
N GLN A 40 -14.16 -28.29 -11.89
CA GLN A 40 -14.61 -29.68 -11.71
C GLN A 40 -16.08 -29.77 -11.26
N LYS A 41 -16.55 -28.83 -10.42
CA LYS A 41 -17.93 -28.81 -9.91
C LYS A 41 -18.94 -28.16 -10.85
N LEU A 42 -18.47 -27.39 -11.81
CA LEU A 42 -19.28 -26.70 -12.83
C LEU A 42 -19.14 -27.35 -14.22
N VAL A 43 -18.61 -28.57 -14.30
CA VAL A 43 -18.39 -29.30 -15.57
C VAL A 43 -19.65 -29.39 -16.45
N LEU A 44 -20.84 -29.54 -15.83
CA LEU A 44 -22.12 -29.59 -16.55
C LEU A 44 -22.45 -28.28 -17.28
N TYR A 45 -21.95 -27.16 -16.78
CA TYR A 45 -22.13 -25.82 -17.33
C TYR A 45 -20.98 -25.42 -18.27
N ARG A 46 -20.02 -26.33 -18.51
CA ARG A 46 -18.83 -26.10 -19.35
C ARG A 46 -18.04 -24.84 -18.96
N TRP A 47 -18.12 -24.46 -17.68
CA TRP A 47 -17.39 -23.32 -17.17
C TRP A 47 -15.89 -23.64 -17.09
N ASN A 48 -15.05 -22.73 -17.56
CA ASN A 48 -13.61 -22.93 -17.62
C ASN A 48 -12.91 -22.03 -16.59
N GLY A 49 -12.24 -22.63 -15.62
CA GLY A 49 -11.61 -21.87 -14.53
C GLY A 49 -10.45 -21.00 -14.98
N LYS A 50 -9.77 -21.38 -16.07
CA LYS A 50 -8.65 -20.60 -16.63
C LYS A 50 -9.12 -19.33 -17.35
N HIS A 51 -10.22 -19.41 -18.09
CA HIS A 51 -10.75 -18.25 -18.84
C HIS A 51 -11.77 -17.44 -18.02
N GLY A 52 -12.39 -18.07 -17.02
CA GLY A 52 -13.32 -17.44 -16.09
C GLY A 52 -12.65 -16.85 -14.85
N HIS A 53 -11.33 -16.89 -14.73
CA HIS A 53 -10.60 -16.27 -13.61
C HIS A 53 -9.94 -14.96 -14.05
N ILE A 54 -10.28 -13.88 -13.35
CA ILE A 54 -9.67 -12.57 -13.54
C ILE A 54 -8.88 -12.22 -12.26
N PRO A 55 -7.55 -12.01 -12.33
CA PRO A 55 -6.82 -11.53 -11.17
C PRO A 55 -7.15 -10.07 -10.88
N CYS A 56 -7.08 -9.69 -9.61
CA CYS A 56 -7.37 -8.33 -9.17
C CYS A 56 -6.39 -7.32 -9.79
N ILE A 57 -6.92 -6.37 -10.56
CA ILE A 57 -6.12 -5.31 -11.19
C ILE A 57 -5.34 -4.48 -10.17
N ALA A 58 -5.88 -4.26 -8.98
CA ALA A 58 -5.17 -3.53 -7.92
C ALA A 58 -3.91 -4.28 -7.47
N HIS A 59 -3.96 -5.62 -7.41
CA HIS A 59 -2.78 -6.42 -7.11
C HIS A 59 -1.76 -6.40 -8.27
N VAL A 60 -2.22 -6.39 -9.52
CA VAL A 60 -1.32 -6.27 -10.69
C VAL A 60 -0.59 -4.92 -10.66
N ILE A 61 -1.29 -3.83 -10.38
CA ILE A 61 -0.69 -2.50 -10.21
C ILE A 61 0.33 -2.52 -9.07
N GLN A 62 0.00 -3.16 -7.94
CA GLN A 62 0.92 -3.31 -6.82
C GLN A 62 2.23 -4.01 -7.22
N LEU A 63 2.16 -5.08 -8.02
CA LEU A 63 3.35 -5.79 -8.51
C LEU A 63 4.19 -4.92 -9.46
N VAL A 64 3.54 -4.19 -10.36
CA VAL A 64 4.22 -3.27 -11.29
C VAL A 64 4.95 -2.17 -10.52
N VAL A 65 4.30 -1.56 -9.52
CA VAL A 65 4.91 -0.53 -8.68
C VAL A 65 6.10 -1.09 -7.90
N GLN A 66 5.97 -2.29 -7.31
CA GLN A 66 7.09 -2.93 -6.61
C GLN A 66 8.29 -3.20 -7.53
N ALA A 67 8.05 -3.67 -8.74
CA ALA A 67 9.12 -3.88 -9.73
C ALA A 67 9.81 -2.56 -10.12
N LEU A 68 9.04 -1.48 -10.31
CA LEU A 68 9.58 -0.15 -10.61
C LEU A 68 10.41 0.40 -9.45
N VAL A 69 9.89 0.33 -8.22
CA VAL A 69 10.57 0.80 -7.00
C VAL A 69 11.89 0.05 -6.81
N LYS A 70 11.91 -1.26 -7.05
CA LYS A 70 13.13 -2.07 -7.03
C LYS A 70 14.12 -1.66 -8.13
N GLY A 71 13.65 -1.45 -9.35
CA GLY A 71 14.49 -1.01 -10.46
C GLY A 71 15.11 0.38 -10.27
N LEU A 72 14.49 1.20 -9.42
CA LEU A 72 14.97 2.53 -9.05
C LEU A 72 15.79 2.55 -7.75
N ASP A 73 16.01 1.40 -7.11
CA ASP A 73 16.71 1.28 -5.82
C ASP A 73 16.15 2.24 -4.75
N ILE A 74 14.81 2.24 -4.66
CA ILE A 74 14.05 3.03 -3.70
C ILE A 74 13.08 2.18 -2.88
N GLU A 75 13.36 0.90 -2.69
CA GLU A 75 12.53 0.08 -1.82
C GLU A 75 12.48 0.68 -0.40
N PRO A 76 11.32 0.68 0.28
CA PRO A 76 11.28 1.05 1.68
C PRO A 76 12.11 0.03 2.47
N GLU A 77 13.01 0.52 3.33
CA GLU A 77 13.92 -0.31 4.13
C GLU A 77 13.18 -1.24 5.11
N ASN A 78 11.91 -0.97 5.40
CA ASN A 78 11.18 -1.68 6.44
C ASN A 78 9.95 -2.44 5.93
N THR A 79 9.86 -3.73 6.32
CA THR A 79 8.63 -4.55 6.21
C THR A 79 7.57 -4.20 7.26
N GLU A 80 7.94 -3.46 8.31
CA GLU A 80 7.08 -2.97 9.40
C GLU A 80 7.57 -1.57 9.83
N LEU A 81 6.69 -0.67 10.32
CA LEU A 81 7.08 0.68 10.76
C LEU A 81 8.32 0.63 11.68
N ALA A 82 9.45 1.20 11.23
CA ALA A 82 10.64 1.31 12.09
C ALA A 82 10.29 2.10 13.36
N SER A 83 10.60 1.51 14.50
CA SER A 83 10.26 1.98 15.84
C SER A 83 11.27 2.96 16.45
N CYS A 84 12.38 3.25 15.77
CA CYS A 84 13.47 4.06 16.32
C CYS A 84 14.13 4.92 15.24
N PHE A 85 14.52 6.14 15.61
CA PHE A 85 15.38 7.03 14.83
C PHE A 85 16.83 6.71 15.15
N ASP A 86 17.65 6.40 14.14
CA ASP A 86 19.10 6.42 14.26
C ASP A 86 19.64 7.59 13.44
N GLU A 87 20.22 8.58 14.12
CA GLU A 87 20.85 9.75 13.48
C GLU A 87 22.06 9.36 12.63
N ASN A 88 22.65 8.19 12.86
CA ASN A 88 23.80 7.69 12.10
C ASN A 88 23.42 7.14 10.72
N ASP A 89 22.14 6.87 10.45
CA ASP A 89 21.64 6.40 9.15
C ASP A 89 21.56 7.53 8.10
N VAL A 90 21.72 8.79 8.51
CA VAL A 90 21.77 9.92 7.59
C VAL A 90 23.18 10.02 7.02
N GLU A 91 23.50 9.22 6.00
CA GLU A 91 24.68 9.47 5.17
C GLU A 91 24.67 10.93 4.72
N ILE A 92 25.79 11.64 4.91
CA ILE A 92 26.02 12.96 4.33
C ILE A 92 26.17 12.75 2.81
N VAL A 93 25.03 12.57 2.12
CA VAL A 93 25.01 12.33 0.69
C VAL A 93 25.40 13.64 0.00
N THR A 94 26.61 13.68 -0.55
CA THR A 94 27.17 14.83 -1.30
C THR A 94 26.41 15.12 -2.60
N HIS A 95 25.59 14.19 -3.08
CA HIS A 95 24.77 14.33 -4.28
C HIS A 95 23.29 14.04 -3.98
N ILE A 96 22.43 15.06 -4.03
CA ILE A 96 20.98 14.89 -3.85
C ILE A 96 20.43 14.12 -5.05
N THR A 97 20.07 12.85 -4.83
CA THR A 97 19.37 12.00 -5.80
C THR A 97 17.90 11.84 -5.42
N PHE A 98 17.08 11.35 -6.35
CA PHE A 98 15.70 10.97 -6.08
C PHE A 98 15.60 9.96 -4.93
N SER A 99 16.44 8.92 -4.93
CA SER A 99 16.46 7.88 -3.89
C SER A 99 16.81 8.46 -2.51
N SER A 100 17.87 9.27 -2.42
CA SER A 100 18.26 9.92 -1.15
C SER A 100 17.19 10.88 -0.62
N THR A 101 16.49 11.60 -1.51
CA THR A 101 15.39 12.51 -1.14
C THR A 101 14.21 11.73 -0.60
N LEU A 102 13.82 10.65 -1.28
CA LEU A 102 12.70 9.83 -0.86
C LEU A 102 12.97 9.13 0.47
N ARG A 103 14.20 8.62 0.68
CA ARG A 103 14.64 8.06 1.95
C ARG A 103 14.50 9.07 3.10
N LYS A 104 14.97 10.31 2.90
CA LYS A 104 14.79 11.40 3.89
C LYS A 104 13.31 11.65 4.23
N ILE A 105 12.44 11.71 3.22
CA ILE A 105 10.99 11.89 3.45
C ILE A 105 10.42 10.73 4.26
N ARG A 106 10.80 9.47 3.96
CA ARG A 106 10.37 8.29 4.73
C ARG A 106 10.78 8.39 6.18
N HIS A 107 12.04 8.73 6.46
CA HIS A 107 12.52 8.90 7.83
C HIS A 107 11.69 9.96 8.56
N ILE A 108 11.52 11.16 7.98
CA ILE A 108 10.73 12.21 8.61
C ILE A 108 9.28 11.77 8.88
N ALA A 109 8.64 11.13 7.89
CA ALA A 109 7.27 10.65 8.04
C ALA A 109 7.13 9.62 9.17
N ASN A 110 8.10 8.69 9.28
CA ASN A 110 8.13 7.73 10.38
C ASN A 110 8.37 8.42 11.72
N ALA A 111 9.22 9.44 11.79
CA ALA A 111 9.58 10.17 13.02
C ALA A 111 8.41 10.84 13.67
N ILE A 112 7.72 11.60 12.85
CA ILE A 112 6.53 12.32 13.24
C ILE A 112 5.46 11.32 13.69
N SER A 113 5.37 10.17 12.99
CA SER A 113 4.32 9.18 13.23
C SER A 113 4.64 8.16 14.34
N THR A 114 5.86 8.13 14.89
CA THR A 114 6.34 7.08 15.81
C THR A 114 5.55 7.03 17.11
N SER A 115 5.09 8.17 17.63
CA SER A 115 4.32 8.23 18.88
C SER A 115 3.25 9.33 18.87
N PRO A 116 2.18 9.21 19.67
CA PRO A 116 1.17 10.27 19.82
C PRO A 116 1.77 11.62 20.24
N LYS A 117 2.83 11.60 21.05
CA LYS A 117 3.55 12.82 21.47
C LYS A 117 4.22 13.52 20.29
N GLN A 118 4.88 12.78 19.41
CA GLN A 118 5.52 13.35 18.21
C GLN A 118 4.47 13.87 17.22
N GLN A 119 3.36 13.15 17.06
CA GLN A 119 2.24 13.58 16.22
C GLN A 119 1.62 14.88 16.75
N GLN A 120 1.36 14.96 18.07
CA GLN A 120 0.83 16.17 18.69
C GLN A 120 1.79 17.35 18.54
N ARG A 121 3.09 17.15 18.81
CA ARG A 121 4.12 18.17 18.59
C ARG A 121 4.09 18.70 17.15
N PHE A 122 3.94 17.80 16.17
CA PHE A 122 3.85 18.20 14.77
C PHE A 122 2.53 18.92 14.44
N HIS A 123 1.42 18.60 15.11
CA HIS A 123 0.16 19.34 14.99
C HIS A 123 0.29 20.75 15.55
N ASP A 124 0.97 20.92 16.69
CA ASP A 124 1.20 22.22 17.30
C ASP A 124 2.05 23.11 16.38
N ILE A 125 3.09 22.55 15.75
CA ILE A 125 3.88 23.24 14.72
C ILE A 125 2.99 23.64 13.54
N GLN A 126 2.12 22.76 13.04
CA GLN A 126 1.22 23.09 11.94
C GLN A 126 0.27 24.25 12.28
N ALA A 127 -0.25 24.31 13.51
CA ALA A 127 -1.12 25.38 13.97
C ALA A 127 -0.44 26.77 13.94
N THR A 128 0.91 26.82 14.03
CA THR A 128 1.66 28.08 13.88
C THR A 128 1.81 28.54 12.43
N HIS A 129 1.67 27.64 11.45
CA HIS A 129 1.86 27.94 10.03
C HIS A 129 0.53 28.03 9.25
N SER A 130 -0.57 27.48 9.77
CA SER A 130 -1.85 27.41 9.07
C SER A 130 -3.05 27.35 10.02
N SER A 131 -4.16 27.93 9.59
CA SER A 131 -5.45 27.87 10.31
C SER A 131 -6.30 26.65 9.92
N VAL A 132 -5.82 25.80 8.99
CA VAL A 132 -6.53 24.57 8.63
C VAL A 132 -6.28 23.49 9.68
N PRO A 133 -7.21 22.52 9.85
CA PRO A 133 -6.99 21.39 10.75
C PRO A 133 -5.66 20.67 10.45
N PRO A 134 -4.87 20.33 11.49
CA PRO A 134 -3.57 19.69 11.30
C PRO A 134 -3.74 18.31 10.67
N LEU A 135 -2.76 17.93 9.85
CA LEU A 135 -2.74 16.65 9.15
C LEU A 135 -1.63 15.76 9.71
N ASN A 136 -1.90 14.46 9.74
CA ASN A 136 -0.85 13.46 9.99
C ASN A 136 0.06 13.33 8.76
N MET A 137 1.31 12.95 9.00
CA MET A 137 2.16 12.45 7.92
C MET A 137 1.61 11.11 7.41
N ILE A 138 1.79 10.86 6.12
CA ILE A 138 1.49 9.56 5.52
C ILE A 138 2.79 8.78 5.46
N GLN A 139 2.76 7.53 5.91
CA GLN A 139 3.89 6.62 5.84
C GLN A 139 3.85 5.81 4.54
N ASP A 140 5.03 5.51 4.01
CA ASP A 140 5.17 4.60 2.89
C ASP A 140 4.88 3.16 3.35
N VAL A 141 3.97 2.49 2.67
CA VAL A 141 3.49 1.14 3.00
C VAL A 141 3.63 0.26 1.77
N ARG A 142 4.48 -0.77 1.89
CA ARG A 142 4.84 -1.68 0.79
C ARG A 142 3.67 -2.36 0.10
N THR A 143 2.57 -2.61 0.81
CA THR A 143 1.36 -3.27 0.31
C THR A 143 0.33 -2.31 -0.28
N TRP A 144 0.61 -1.01 -0.26
CA TRP A 144 -0.29 0.02 -0.78
C TRP A 144 0.39 0.84 -1.87
N TRP A 145 0.05 0.56 -3.12
CA TRP A 145 0.71 1.04 -4.34
C TRP A 145 0.79 2.56 -4.47
N SER A 146 -0.09 3.30 -3.80
CA SER A 146 -0.11 4.77 -3.82
C SER A 146 0.63 5.42 -2.66
N SER A 147 1.10 4.67 -1.67
CA SER A 147 1.62 5.22 -0.41
C SER A 147 2.86 6.11 -0.59
N ILE A 148 3.81 5.75 -1.47
CA ILE A 148 4.97 6.58 -1.85
C ILE A 148 4.52 7.96 -2.34
N TYR A 149 3.57 7.96 -3.29
CA TYR A 149 3.04 9.18 -3.88
C TYR A 149 2.33 10.05 -2.83
N GLU A 150 1.44 9.43 -2.05
CA GLU A 150 0.69 10.13 -1.00
C GLU A 150 1.60 10.71 0.09
N MET A 151 2.63 9.98 0.52
CA MET A 151 3.66 10.47 1.44
C MET A 151 4.40 11.67 0.87
N ALA A 152 4.87 11.59 -0.39
CA ALA A 152 5.62 12.67 -1.01
C ALA A 152 4.75 13.94 -1.20
N VAL A 153 3.51 13.77 -1.67
CA VAL A 153 2.55 14.88 -1.80
C VAL A 153 2.21 15.48 -0.44
N ARG A 154 2.03 14.65 0.60
CA ARG A 154 1.79 15.13 1.98
C ARG A 154 2.98 15.93 2.51
N ALA A 155 4.20 15.44 2.31
CA ALA A 155 5.42 16.12 2.73
C ALA A 155 5.57 17.49 2.04
N LEU A 156 5.29 17.56 0.74
CA LEU A 156 5.31 18.82 -0.02
C LEU A 156 4.22 19.79 0.45
N ARG A 157 3.01 19.29 0.74
CA ARG A 157 1.91 20.12 1.27
C ARG A 157 2.24 20.68 2.65
N LEU A 158 2.94 19.93 3.49
CA LEU A 158 3.31 20.30 4.85
C LEU A 158 4.74 20.84 4.94
N LYS A 159 5.32 21.31 3.83
CA LYS A 159 6.74 21.67 3.72
C LYS A 159 7.24 22.59 4.84
N ASP A 160 6.50 23.65 5.15
CA ASP A 160 6.92 24.62 6.17
C ASP A 160 6.94 24.00 7.57
N ALA A 161 5.89 23.25 7.92
CA ALA A 161 5.82 22.53 9.18
C ALA A 161 6.89 21.42 9.27
N VAL A 162 7.17 20.72 8.17
CA VAL A 162 8.23 19.70 8.10
C VAL A 162 9.61 20.36 8.31
N ASN A 163 9.89 21.46 7.64
CA ASN A 163 11.15 22.19 7.80
C ASN A 163 11.32 22.68 9.24
N HIS A 164 10.27 23.23 9.84
CA HIS A 164 10.28 23.66 11.24
C HIS A 164 10.52 22.46 12.18
N TRP A 165 9.85 21.33 11.95
CA TRP A 165 10.02 20.13 12.76
C TRP A 165 11.48 19.65 12.73
N VAL A 166 12.08 19.53 11.54
CA VAL A 166 13.48 19.09 11.37
C VAL A 166 14.47 20.04 12.05
N GLN A 167 14.26 21.35 11.96
CA GLN A 167 15.16 22.35 12.55
C GLN A 167 15.14 22.40 14.08
N ASN A 168 14.09 21.86 14.70
CA ASN A 168 13.92 21.88 16.15
C ASN A 168 13.99 20.47 16.76
N SER A 169 14.41 19.46 16.00
CA SER A 169 14.62 18.09 16.48
C SER A 169 15.90 18.02 17.32
N GLU A 170 15.82 18.45 18.58
CA GLU A 170 16.74 18.07 19.67
C GLU A 170 16.13 16.92 20.50
#